data_AF-A0A1W2LGR8-F1
#
_entry.id   AF-A0A1W2LGR8-F1
#
_cell.length_a   1.000
_cell.length_b   1.000
_cell.length_c   1.000
_cell.angle_alpha   90.00
_cell.angle_beta   90.00
_cell.angle_gamma   90.00
#
_symmetry.space_group_name_H-M   'P 1'
#
loop_
_entity.id
_entity.type
_entity.pdbx_description
1 polymer ?
#
loop_
_entity_poly.entity_id
_entity_poly.type
_entity_poly.pdbx_seq_one_letter_code
_entity_poly.pdbx_strand_id
1 'polypeptide(L)' 'MAVGTVKWFNSEKGYGFIESTEGPDVFVHYSAIQADGFRTLDEGDRVEFEV' A
#
# COMPACT_ATOMS: atom_id res chain seq x y z
N MET A 1 0.06 -0.26 -14.11
CA MET A 1 0.15 -1.36 -13.13
C MET A 1 1.60 -1.67 -12.78
N ALA A 2 1.95 -1.49 -11.51
CA ALA A 2 3.23 -1.85 -10.90
C ALA A 2 2.97 -2.78 -9.69
N VAL A 3 3.97 -3.56 -9.32
CA VAL A 3 3.94 -4.45 -8.14
C VAL A 3 4.90 -3.95 -7.07
N GLY A 4 4.55 -4.20 -5.82
CA GLY A 4 5.41 -3.88 -4.68
C GLY A 4 5.03 -4.64 -3.43
N THR A 5 5.80 -4.39 -2.38
CA THR A 5 5.58 -4.99 -1.06
C THR A 5 5.28 -3.88 -0.06
N VAL A 6 4.26 -4.04 0.76
CA VAL A 6 3.91 -3.05 1.78
C VAL A 6 5.04 -2.97 2.79
N LYS A 7 5.69 -1.82 2.85
CA LYS A 7 6.83 -1.58 3.73
C LYS A 7 6.37 -1.33 5.16
N TRP A 8 5.27 -0.60 5.29
CA TRP A 8 4.51 -0.43 6.53
C TRP A 8 3.21 0.29 6.20
N PHE A 9 2.19 0.05 7.01
CA PHE A 9 0.93 0.78 6.95
C PHE A 9 0.43 1.06 8.37
N ASN A 10 0.03 2.31 8.63
CA ASN A 10 -0.55 2.68 9.90
C ASN A 10 -2.07 2.78 9.73
N SER A 11 -2.79 1.76 10.21
CA SER A 11 -4.25 1.68 10.14
C SER A 11 -4.97 2.75 10.96
N GLU A 12 -4.35 3.26 12.04
CA GLU A 12 -4.92 4.34 12.86
C GLU A 12 -4.87 5.68 12.13
N LYS A 13 -3.79 5.92 11.38
CA LYS A 13 -3.60 7.14 10.60
C LYS A 13 -4.14 7.04 9.16
N GLY A 14 -4.35 5.83 8.66
CA GLY A 14 -4.89 5.56 7.33
C GLY A 14 -3.88 5.78 6.18
N TYR A 15 -2.58 5.67 6.42
CA TYR A 15 -1.58 5.79 5.36
C TYR A 15 -0.35 4.92 5.61
N GLY A 16 0.41 4.67 4.55
CA GLY A 16 1.62 3.87 4.58
C GLY A 16 2.48 4.06 3.34
N PHE A 17 3.44 3.15 3.19
CA PHE A 17 4.33 3.10 2.04
C PHE A 17 4.45 1.69 1.50
N ILE A 18 4.58 1.60 0.18
CA ILE A 18 4.82 0.38 -0.57
C ILE A 18 6.21 0.48 -1.18
N GLU A 19 7.06 -0.49 -0.91
CA GLU A 19 8.34 -0.64 -1.58
C GLU A 19 8.08 -1.18 -3.00
N SER A 20 8.32 -0.34 -4.01
CA SER A 20 8.14 -0.69 -5.42
C SER A 20 9.31 -1.54 -5.90
N THR A 21 9.05 -2.55 -6.74
CA THR A 21 10.14 -3.35 -7.32
C THR A 21 10.91 -2.63 -8.42
N GLU A 22 10.34 -1.55 -8.97
CA GLU A 22 10.87 -0.86 -10.16
C GLU A 22 11.24 0.60 -9.90
N GLY A 23 11.21 1.07 -8.65
CA GLY A 23 11.39 2.49 -8.35
C GLY A 23 11.40 2.86 -6.86
N PRO A 24 11.18 4.15 -6.54
CA PRO A 24 11.16 4.63 -5.17
C PRO A 24 9.94 4.10 -4.39
N ASP A 25 9.98 4.22 -3.06
CA ASP A 25 8.85 3.94 -2.19
C ASP A 25 7.63 4.78 -2.60
N VAL A 26 6.49 4.10 -2.72
CA VAL A 26 5.22 4.69 -3.15
C VAL A 26 4.35 4.93 -1.93
N PHE A 27 3.90 6.18 -1.78
CA PHE A 27 2.97 6.55 -0.73
C PHE A 27 1.56 6.00 -1.05
N VAL A 28 0.90 5.41 -0.05
CA VAL A 28 -0.48 4.92 -0.17
C VAL A 28 -1.36 5.48 0.94
N HIS A 29 -2.58 5.91 0.58
CA HIS A 29 -3.61 6.37 1.50
C HIS A 29 -4.79 5.39 1.49
N TYR A 30 -5.46 5.19 2.63
CA TYR A 30 -6.54 4.22 2.79
C TYR A 30 -7.68 4.43 1.78
N SER A 31 -7.90 5.66 1.32
CA SER A 31 -8.93 5.97 0.32
C SER A 31 -8.68 5.28 -1.03
N ALA A 32 -7.42 4.96 -1.34
CA ALA A 32 -7.02 4.32 -2.60
C ALA A 32 -7.10 2.79 -2.55
N ILE A 33 -7.19 2.20 -1.36
CA ILE A 33 -7.26 0.74 -1.19
C ILE A 33 -8.65 0.26 -1.66
N GLN A 34 -8.64 -0.62 -2.67
CA GLN A 34 -9.82 -1.28 -3.20
C GLN A 34 -10.10 -2.56 -2.40
N ALA A 35 -10.81 -2.42 -1.28
CA ALA A 35 -11.28 -3.54 -0.46
C ALA A 35 -12.70 -3.27 0.04
N ASP A 36 -13.52 -4.32 0.08
CA ASP A 36 -14.84 -4.30 0.72
C ASP A 36 -14.65 -4.41 2.24
N GLY A 37 -14.94 -3.32 2.97
CA GLY A 37 -14.82 -3.26 4.43
C GLY A 37 -13.62 -2.46 4.92
N PHE A 38 -12.84 -3.02 5.86
CA PHE A 38 -11.68 -2.34 6.44
C PHE A 38 -10.53 -2.25 5.44
N ARG A 39 -10.20 -1.03 5.03
CA ARG A 39 -9.16 -0.72 4.06
C ARG A 39 -7.80 -0.59 4.73
N THR A 40 -7.21 -1.73 5.07
CA THR A 40 -5.87 -1.82 5.69
C THR A 40 -4.94 -2.67 4.85
N LEU A 41 -3.63 -2.50 5.07
CA LEU A 41 -2.57 -3.30 4.48
C LEU A 41 -1.68 -3.82 5.62
N ASP A 42 -1.17 -5.03 5.50
CA ASP A 42 -0.21 -5.59 6.45
C ASP A 42 1.22 -5.46 5.91
N GLU A 43 2.19 -5.27 6.81
CA GLU A 43 3.60 -5.22 6.43
C GLU A 43 4.03 -6.56 5.79
N GLY A 44 4.67 -6.47 4.63
CA GLY A 44 5.08 -7.64 3.84
C GLY A 44 4.04 -8.09 2.80
N ASP A 45 2.84 -7.50 2.78
CA ASP A 45 1.85 -7.83 1.76
C ASP A 45 2.33 -7.47 0.36
N ARG A 46 2.13 -8.37 -0.59
CA ARG A 46 2.32 -8.06 -2.01
C ARG A 46 1.07 -7.40 -2.56
N VAL A 47 1.27 -6.24 -3.18
CA VAL A 47 0.19 -5.42 -3.73
C VAL A 47 0.50 -4.99 -5.16
N GLU A 48 -0.56 -4.90 -5.95
CA GLU A 48 -0.55 -4.27 -7.27
C GLU A 48 -1.15 -2.86 -7.15
N PHE A 49 -0.51 -1.87 -7.76
CA PHE A 49 -0.96 -0.48 -7.70
C PHE A 49 -0.67 0.27 -8.99
N GLU A 50 -1.27 1.44 -9.13
CA GLU A 50 -0.99 2.40 -10.19
C GLU A 50 -0.60 3.74 -9.55
N VAL A 51 0.46 4.37 -10.07
CA VAL A 51 1.02 5.64 -9.59
C VAL A 51 0.52 6.79 -10.46
#